data_AF-A0A960TVF0-F1
#
_entry.id   AF-A0A960TVF0-F1
#
_cell.length_a   1.000
_cell.length_b   1.000
_cell.length_c   1.000
_cell.angle_alpha   90.00
_cell.angle_beta   90.00
_cell.angle_gamma   90.00
#
_symmetry.space_group_name_H-M   'P 1'
#
loop_
_entity.id
_entity.type
_entity.pdbx_description
1 polymer ?
#
loop_
_entity_poly.entity_id
_entity_poly.type
_entity_poly.pdbx_seq_one_letter_code
_entity_poly.pdbx_strand_id
1 'polypeptide(L)'
;MIRTRFAPSPTGLMHLGNARTALFAYLLARTDKDGVFVLRFEDTDKKRSERYYEDAIIEDLRWLGIRVNEGAGYGGSLGPYRQSERLAAHRTAVNHLLDIDRAYPCYCTAEELEAERQMAITARRTPRYSGRCRDLTDADRAKFDAEGRLPAIRFRQKMDGEVIGFEDALRGPYNFVTDDLDDFIIQRSDGTVSFLLASALDDADMKITHVVRGEDHLSNTPRQVQLLRTLERSVPQYWHLGLLMGPDQKPLSKRHGSATVADLREAGYEPEAVVSCLARMGWNPPEEWSGNPMDVFAKAFDAQGISPAPSVWDEARLDHDNAHVLRTMPTDRLVERIRDLLPKLTWTERERDALEAIKPELKNR
;
A
#
# COMPACT_ATOMS: atom_id res chain seq x y z
N MET A 1 5.42 -20.82 -4.23
CA MET A 1 5.36 -19.99 -3.01
C MET A 1 5.05 -18.55 -3.39
N ILE A 2 3.79 -18.15 -3.19
CA ILE A 2 3.35 -16.76 -3.30
C ILE A 2 3.85 -15.97 -2.09
N ARG A 3 4.49 -14.82 -2.34
CA ARG A 3 4.88 -13.86 -1.30
C ARG A 3 4.31 -12.51 -1.68
N THR A 4 3.43 -11.99 -0.85
CA THR A 4 2.81 -10.66 -0.99
C THR A 4 3.25 -9.77 0.17
N ARG A 5 3.01 -8.46 0.03
CA ARG A 5 3.24 -7.51 1.12
C ARG A 5 2.14 -6.47 1.22
N PHE A 6 1.92 -6.00 2.44
CA PHE A 6 1.33 -4.71 2.72
C PHE A 6 2.43 -3.76 3.20
N ALA A 7 2.61 -2.65 2.46
CA ALA A 7 3.75 -1.75 2.61
C ALA A 7 3.31 -0.29 2.90
N PRO A 8 2.63 0.00 4.02
CA PRO A 8 2.17 1.35 4.32
C PRO A 8 3.32 2.26 4.77
N SER A 9 3.25 3.54 4.42
CA SER A 9 3.99 4.58 5.13
C SER A 9 3.23 4.93 6.42
N PRO A 10 3.88 4.90 7.61
CA PRO A 10 3.21 5.16 8.88
C PRO A 10 3.06 6.68 9.13
N THR A 11 2.38 7.37 8.23
CA THR A 11 2.15 8.84 8.28
C THR A 11 0.71 9.20 8.67
N GLY A 12 -0.06 8.22 9.12
CA GLY A 12 -1.47 8.34 9.45
C GLY A 12 -2.09 6.98 9.78
N LEU A 13 -3.28 7.02 10.37
CA LEU A 13 -4.11 5.84 10.63
C LEU A 13 -4.51 5.12 9.33
N MET A 14 -4.82 3.82 9.45
CA MET A 14 -5.18 2.98 8.32
C MET A 14 -6.53 3.39 7.73
N HIS A 15 -6.52 3.92 6.51
CA HIS A 15 -7.75 4.19 5.76
C HIS A 15 -8.26 2.93 5.03
N LEU A 16 -9.52 2.95 4.60
CA LEU A 16 -10.20 1.80 3.98
C LEU A 16 -9.53 1.30 2.69
N GLY A 17 -9.00 2.20 1.86
CA GLY A 17 -8.19 1.81 0.69
C GLY A 17 -6.94 0.98 1.04
N ASN A 18 -6.26 1.30 2.15
CA ASN A 18 -5.12 0.52 2.65
C ASN A 18 -5.59 -0.81 3.22
N ALA A 19 -6.70 -0.81 3.97
CA ALA A 19 -7.31 -2.04 4.51
C ALA A 19 -7.70 -3.02 3.39
N ARG A 20 -8.33 -2.51 2.33
CA ARG A 20 -8.62 -3.29 1.12
C ARG A 20 -7.36 -3.84 0.47
N THR A 21 -6.33 -3.02 0.29
CA THR A 21 -5.06 -3.47 -0.31
C THR A 21 -4.41 -4.58 0.54
N ALA A 22 -4.40 -4.43 1.87
CA ALA A 22 -3.90 -5.44 2.79
C ALA A 22 -4.71 -6.74 2.71
N LEU A 23 -6.04 -6.64 2.67
CA LEU A 23 -6.95 -7.77 2.55
C LEU A 23 -6.69 -8.56 1.26
N PHE A 24 -6.64 -7.90 0.10
CA PHE A 24 -6.43 -8.58 -1.18
C PHE A 24 -5.02 -9.19 -1.28
N ALA A 25 -4.00 -8.51 -0.78
CA ALA A 25 -2.65 -9.07 -0.67
C ALA A 25 -2.60 -10.30 0.24
N TYR A 26 -3.33 -10.28 1.36
CA TYR A 26 -3.45 -11.40 2.28
C TYR A 26 -4.18 -12.59 1.63
N LEU A 27 -5.35 -12.36 1.03
CA LEU A 27 -6.15 -13.39 0.37
C LEU A 27 -5.38 -14.04 -0.78
N LEU A 28 -4.68 -13.25 -1.60
CA LEU A 28 -3.81 -13.77 -2.65
C LEU A 28 -2.72 -14.69 -2.10
N ALA A 29 -2.05 -14.31 -0.99
CA ALA A 29 -1.11 -15.21 -0.34
C ALA A 29 -1.75 -16.50 0.20
N ARG A 30 -3.03 -16.49 0.59
CA ARG A 30 -3.73 -17.69 1.07
C ARG A 30 -4.11 -18.68 -0.03
N THR A 31 -4.08 -18.28 -1.30
CA THR A 31 -4.27 -19.20 -2.44
C THR A 31 -3.14 -20.22 -2.59
N ASP A 32 -1.98 -19.95 -1.99
CA ASP A 32 -0.86 -20.88 -1.88
C ASP A 32 -0.77 -21.38 -0.44
N LYS A 33 -0.69 -22.70 -0.26
CA LYS A 33 -0.58 -23.35 1.05
C LYS A 33 0.61 -22.81 1.85
N ASP A 34 1.72 -22.54 1.18
CA ASP A 34 2.95 -22.03 1.78
C ASP A 34 3.12 -20.53 1.56
N GLY A 35 2.05 -19.84 1.16
CA GLY A 35 2.11 -18.42 0.86
C GLY A 35 2.45 -17.57 2.10
N VAL A 36 3.07 -16.42 1.86
CA VAL A 36 3.54 -15.51 2.91
C VAL A 36 3.00 -14.11 2.67
N PHE A 37 2.39 -13.54 3.71
CA PHE A 37 1.96 -12.15 3.78
C PHE A 37 2.91 -11.34 4.67
N VAL A 38 3.58 -10.35 4.08
CA VAL A 38 4.62 -9.53 4.73
C VAL A 38 4.09 -8.15 5.12
N LEU A 39 4.39 -7.67 6.33
CA LEU A 39 4.18 -6.27 6.74
C LEU A 39 5.52 -5.51 6.72
N ARG A 40 5.66 -4.53 5.84
CA ARG A 40 6.83 -3.65 5.77
C ARG A 40 6.42 -2.19 5.97
N PHE A 41 7.08 -1.44 6.85
CA PHE A 41 6.82 0.00 6.95
C PHE A 41 7.74 0.79 6.03
N GLU A 42 7.16 1.64 5.20
CA GLU A 42 7.87 2.56 4.30
C GLU A 42 8.07 3.93 4.98
N ASP A 43 8.91 3.95 6.01
CA ASP A 43 9.14 5.04 6.97
C ASP A 43 10.36 5.92 6.62
N THR A 44 10.70 6.02 5.33
CA THR A 44 11.85 6.82 4.86
C THR A 44 11.66 8.33 5.06
N ASP A 45 10.42 8.80 5.17
CA ASP A 45 10.09 10.19 5.53
C ASP A 45 9.99 10.35 7.06
N LYS A 46 11.14 10.63 7.69
CA LYS A 46 11.24 10.78 9.15
C LYS A 46 10.39 11.91 9.74
N LYS A 47 9.99 12.91 8.94
CA LYS A 47 9.21 14.06 9.44
C LYS A 47 7.73 13.70 9.62
N ARG A 48 7.23 12.78 8.79
CA ARG A 48 5.82 12.38 8.79
C ARG A 48 5.60 11.00 9.41
N SER A 49 6.64 10.18 9.50
CA SER A 49 6.54 8.81 10.02
C SER A 49 6.60 8.81 11.54
N GLU A 50 5.60 8.22 12.19
CA GLU A 50 5.54 8.12 13.65
C GLU A 50 5.25 6.69 14.11
N ARG A 51 5.89 6.28 15.22
CA ARG A 51 5.72 4.94 15.78
C ARG A 51 4.28 4.65 16.20
N TYR A 52 3.56 5.67 16.66
CA TYR A 52 2.14 5.59 16.98
C TYR A 52 1.31 5.03 15.81
N TYR A 53 1.58 5.48 14.57
CA TYR A 53 0.85 4.99 13.40
C TYR A 53 1.23 3.56 13.03
N GLU A 54 2.47 3.13 13.25
CA GLU A 54 2.84 1.72 13.08
C GLU A 54 2.06 0.82 14.02
N ASP A 55 2.03 1.18 15.31
CA ASP A 55 1.38 0.39 16.34
C ASP A 55 -0.14 0.33 16.08
N ALA A 56 -0.76 1.44 15.67
CA ALA A 56 -2.16 1.49 15.26
C ALA A 56 -2.46 0.62 14.02
N ILE A 57 -1.61 0.65 12.99
CA ILE A 57 -1.76 -0.21 11.80
C ILE A 57 -1.65 -1.70 12.19
N ILE A 58 -0.73 -2.06 13.09
CA ILE A 58 -0.58 -3.43 13.59
C ILE A 58 -1.85 -3.86 14.34
N GLU A 59 -2.42 -2.98 15.16
CA GLU A 59 -3.68 -3.21 15.86
C GLU A 59 -4.84 -3.40 14.87
N ASP A 60 -4.96 -2.54 13.87
CA ASP A 60 -6.00 -2.61 12.83
C ASP A 60 -5.93 -3.92 12.03
N LEU A 61 -4.73 -4.36 11.63
CA LEU A 61 -4.56 -5.66 10.96
C LEU A 61 -4.98 -6.84 11.85
N ARG A 62 -4.62 -6.80 13.14
CA ARG A 62 -5.02 -7.84 14.11
C ARG A 62 -6.53 -7.85 14.31
N TRP A 63 -7.13 -6.68 14.45
CA TRP A 63 -8.57 -6.53 14.63
C TRP A 63 -9.35 -7.06 13.42
N LEU A 64 -8.90 -6.77 12.20
CA LEU A 64 -9.47 -7.32 10.95
C LEU A 64 -9.19 -8.82 10.76
N GLY A 65 -8.42 -9.48 11.64
CA GLY A 65 -8.07 -10.89 11.52
C GLY A 65 -7.03 -11.20 10.43
N ILE A 66 -6.30 -10.20 9.93
CA ILE A 66 -5.26 -10.37 8.92
C ILE A 66 -3.97 -10.88 9.60
N ARG A 67 -3.60 -12.11 9.29
CA ARG A 67 -2.42 -12.77 9.88
C ARG A 67 -1.15 -12.43 9.10
N VAL A 68 -0.24 -11.71 9.75
CA VAL A 68 1.09 -11.39 9.23
C VAL A 68 2.05 -12.57 9.48
N ASN A 69 2.71 -13.05 8.43
CA ASN A 69 3.70 -14.12 8.52
C ASN A 69 5.09 -13.59 8.90
N GLU A 70 5.47 -12.46 8.33
CA GLU A 70 6.75 -11.79 8.50
C GLU A 70 6.52 -10.27 8.54
N GLY A 71 7.25 -9.52 9.35
CA GLY A 71 7.11 -8.07 9.33
C GLY A 71 7.55 -7.34 10.58
N ALA A 72 7.40 -6.02 10.54
CA ALA A 72 7.64 -5.17 11.70
C ALA A 72 6.68 -5.55 12.84
N GLY A 73 7.24 -5.89 14.02
CA GLY A 73 6.47 -6.41 15.15
C GLY A 73 6.17 -7.92 15.11
N TYR A 74 6.55 -8.62 14.04
CA TYR A 74 6.34 -10.06 13.85
C TYR A 74 7.65 -10.85 13.64
N GLY A 75 8.74 -10.18 13.24
CA GLY A 75 10.01 -10.82 12.92
C GLY A 75 10.00 -11.48 11.54
N GLY A 76 11.00 -12.30 11.26
CA GLY A 76 11.15 -12.99 9.97
C GLY A 76 12.60 -12.97 9.46
N SER A 77 12.91 -13.87 8.52
CA SER A 77 14.29 -14.11 8.08
C SER A 77 14.82 -13.08 7.07
N LEU A 78 13.94 -12.28 6.47
CA LEU A 78 14.29 -11.29 5.44
C LEU A 78 14.18 -9.84 5.94
N GLY A 79 14.14 -9.66 7.26
CA GLY A 79 14.18 -8.35 7.90
C GLY A 79 15.52 -7.62 7.69
N PRO A 80 15.65 -6.38 8.20
CA PRO A 80 14.62 -5.64 8.93
C PRO A 80 13.44 -5.24 8.03
N TYR A 81 12.27 -5.03 8.65
CA TYR A 81 10.99 -4.75 7.98
C TYR A 81 10.56 -3.28 8.08
N ARG A 82 11.45 -2.39 8.50
CA ARG A 82 11.33 -0.94 8.35
C ARG A 82 12.37 -0.44 7.36
N GLN A 83 11.98 0.43 6.44
CA GLN A 83 12.90 0.94 5.43
C GLN A 83 13.99 1.81 6.05
N SER A 84 13.70 2.53 7.13
CA SER A 84 14.67 3.31 7.88
C SER A 84 15.81 2.48 8.49
N GLU A 85 15.58 1.17 8.69
CA GLU A 85 16.57 0.20 9.18
C GLU A 85 17.37 -0.45 8.02
N ARG A 86 17.02 -0.17 6.76
CA ARG A 86 17.61 -0.78 5.55
C ARG A 86 18.51 0.16 4.74
N LEU A 87 18.78 1.36 5.25
CA LEU A 87 19.50 2.43 4.53
C LEU A 87 20.87 2.00 3.97
N ALA A 88 21.57 1.10 4.65
CA ALA A 88 22.86 0.57 4.17
C ALA A 88 22.70 -0.24 2.88
N ALA A 89 21.70 -1.12 2.80
CA ALA A 89 21.41 -1.90 1.59
C ALA A 89 20.99 -0.99 0.43
N HIS A 90 20.15 0.02 0.70
CA HIS A 90 19.75 0.98 -0.32
C HIS A 90 20.95 1.79 -0.83
N ARG A 91 21.86 2.23 0.07
CA ARG A 91 23.09 2.95 -0.32
C ARG A 91 24.00 2.09 -1.18
N THR A 92 24.16 0.81 -0.85
CA THR A 92 24.93 -0.12 -1.69
C THR A 92 24.37 -0.21 -3.10
N ALA A 93 23.04 -0.27 -3.25
CA ALA A 93 22.40 -0.27 -4.58
C ALA A 93 22.63 1.05 -5.34
N VAL A 94 22.54 2.20 -4.67
CA VAL A 94 22.83 3.51 -5.28
C VAL A 94 24.29 3.57 -5.75
N ASN A 95 25.24 3.16 -4.92
CA ASN A 95 26.66 3.14 -5.26
C ASN A 95 26.92 2.20 -6.45
N HIS A 96 26.32 1.02 -6.45
CA HIS A 96 26.44 0.11 -7.58
C HIS A 96 25.93 0.75 -8.88
N LEU A 97 24.78 1.43 -8.85
CA LEU A 97 24.25 2.14 -10.02
C LEU A 97 25.19 3.27 -10.49
N LEU A 98 25.88 3.97 -9.57
CA LEU A 98 26.90 4.94 -9.92
C LEU A 98 28.11 4.27 -10.59
N ASP A 99 28.57 3.14 -10.06
CA ASP A 99 29.74 2.40 -10.56
C ASP A 99 29.53 1.88 -12.00
N ILE A 100 28.30 1.51 -12.35
CA ILE A 100 27.94 1.02 -13.70
C ILE A 100 27.43 2.13 -14.63
N ASP A 101 27.63 3.40 -14.29
CA ASP A 101 27.14 4.59 -15.02
C ASP A 101 25.62 4.57 -15.30
N ARG A 102 24.86 3.98 -14.40
CA ARG A 102 23.38 3.97 -14.40
C ARG A 102 22.77 4.98 -13.44
N ALA A 103 23.59 5.78 -12.78
CA ALA A 103 23.19 6.91 -11.98
C ALA A 103 24.26 8.03 -12.03
N TYR A 104 23.88 9.25 -11.67
CA TYR A 104 24.79 10.39 -11.61
C TYR A 104 24.34 11.44 -10.58
N PRO A 105 25.28 12.27 -10.05
CA PRO A 105 24.96 13.37 -9.15
C PRO A 105 24.29 14.54 -9.88
N CYS A 106 23.26 15.10 -9.27
CA CYS A 106 22.49 16.23 -9.75
C CYS A 106 22.50 17.35 -8.71
N TYR A 107 23.05 18.50 -9.11
CA TYR A 107 23.19 19.69 -8.26
C TYR A 107 22.07 20.71 -8.43
N CYS A 108 21.00 20.35 -9.15
CA CYS A 108 19.86 21.24 -9.35
C CYS A 108 19.11 21.48 -8.04
N THR A 109 18.85 22.74 -7.74
CA THR A 109 18.04 23.18 -6.61
C THR A 109 16.55 22.97 -6.87
N ALA A 110 15.75 22.96 -5.81
CA ALA A 110 14.30 22.84 -5.92
C ALA A 110 13.71 24.00 -6.73
N GLU A 111 14.25 25.21 -6.56
CA GLU A 111 13.83 26.42 -7.27
C GLU A 111 14.12 26.33 -8.78
N GLU A 112 15.30 25.83 -9.17
CA GLU A 112 15.63 25.61 -10.58
C GLU A 112 14.71 24.56 -11.23
N LEU A 113 14.43 23.46 -10.52
CA LEU A 113 13.56 22.40 -11.01
C LEU A 113 12.10 22.87 -11.15
N GLU A 114 11.60 23.67 -10.20
CA GLU A 114 10.25 24.23 -10.30
C GLU A 114 10.14 25.26 -11.42
N ALA A 115 11.18 26.08 -11.62
CA ALA A 115 11.23 27.00 -12.76
C ALA A 115 11.21 26.25 -14.10
N GLU A 116 12.00 25.18 -14.26
CA GLU A 116 11.96 24.31 -15.44
C GLU A 116 10.57 23.70 -15.68
N ARG A 117 9.96 23.20 -14.60
CA ARG A 117 8.62 22.62 -14.64
C ARG A 117 7.59 23.65 -15.10
N GLN A 118 7.60 24.85 -14.55
CA GLN A 118 6.67 25.91 -14.92
C GLN A 118 6.87 26.35 -16.37
N MET A 119 8.12 26.45 -16.85
CA MET A 119 8.44 26.74 -18.25
C MET A 119 7.89 25.66 -19.20
N ALA A 120 8.00 24.38 -18.83
CA ALA A 120 7.45 23.28 -19.62
C ALA A 120 5.92 23.36 -19.71
N ILE A 121 5.25 23.60 -18.57
CA ILE A 121 3.79 23.75 -18.50
C ILE A 121 3.33 24.92 -19.37
N THR A 122 3.96 26.10 -19.24
CA THR A 122 3.64 27.28 -20.05
C THR A 122 3.85 27.01 -21.55
N ALA A 123 4.87 26.22 -21.91
CA ALA A 123 5.12 25.78 -23.27
C ALA A 123 4.25 24.60 -23.72
N ARG A 124 3.28 24.15 -22.92
CA ARG A 124 2.42 22.98 -23.17
C ARG A 124 3.20 21.68 -23.47
N ARG A 125 4.36 21.53 -22.84
CA ARG A 125 5.18 20.31 -22.90
C ARG A 125 5.06 19.56 -21.57
N THR A 126 5.16 18.23 -21.64
CA THR A 126 5.22 17.39 -20.43
C THR A 126 6.45 17.77 -19.61
N PRO A 127 6.28 18.14 -18.32
CA PRO A 127 7.43 18.44 -17.46
C PRO A 127 8.32 17.21 -17.31
N ARG A 128 9.60 17.37 -17.64
CA ARG A 128 10.63 16.35 -17.51
C ARG A 128 11.91 17.02 -17.07
N TYR A 129 12.72 16.31 -16.28
CA TYR A 129 14.05 16.81 -15.96
C TYR A 129 14.89 16.94 -17.23
N SER A 130 15.55 18.10 -17.40
CA SER A 130 16.33 18.42 -18.61
C SER A 130 17.58 17.57 -18.82
N GLY A 131 18.02 16.81 -17.81
CA GLY A 131 19.27 16.07 -17.87
C GLY A 131 20.51 16.96 -17.74
N ARG A 132 20.37 18.24 -17.35
CA ARG A 132 21.49 19.20 -17.35
C ARG A 132 22.69 18.80 -16.50
N CYS A 133 22.52 17.92 -15.51
CA CYS A 133 23.62 17.43 -14.67
C CYS A 133 24.23 16.11 -15.16
N ARG A 134 23.73 15.54 -16.27
CA ARG A 134 24.05 14.18 -16.74
C ARG A 134 25.53 14.01 -17.10
N ASP A 135 26.12 15.04 -17.69
CA ASP A 135 27.47 15.02 -18.26
C ASP A 135 28.39 16.09 -17.62
N LEU A 136 28.12 16.46 -16.36
CA LEU A 136 28.98 17.39 -15.62
C LEU A 136 30.39 16.82 -15.46
N THR A 137 31.38 17.65 -15.78
CA THR A 137 32.80 17.35 -15.55
C THR A 137 33.14 17.43 -14.07
N ASP A 138 34.27 16.87 -13.67
CA ASP A 138 34.75 16.97 -12.28
C ASP A 138 34.97 18.44 -11.85
N ALA A 139 35.34 19.31 -12.79
CA ALA A 139 35.48 20.74 -12.55
C ALA A 139 34.12 21.42 -12.28
N ASP A 140 33.07 21.05 -13.03
CA ASP A 140 31.72 21.57 -12.79
C ASP A 140 31.19 21.11 -11.42
N ARG A 141 31.42 19.85 -11.05
CA ARG A 141 31.01 19.29 -9.75
C ARG A 141 31.73 19.99 -8.60
N ALA A 142 33.05 20.15 -8.71
CA ALA A 142 33.85 20.85 -7.71
C ALA A 142 33.39 22.31 -7.50
N LYS A 143 32.92 22.98 -8.54
CA LYS A 143 32.33 24.32 -8.43
C LYS A 143 31.05 24.30 -7.59
N PHE A 144 30.13 23.39 -7.85
CA PHE A 144 28.91 23.26 -7.07
C PHE A 144 29.19 22.84 -5.62
N ASP A 145 30.16 21.96 -5.40
CA ASP A 145 30.60 21.57 -4.06
C ASP A 145 31.16 22.79 -3.28
N ALA A 146 31.95 23.65 -3.95
CA ALA A 146 32.47 24.90 -3.37
C ALA A 146 31.37 25.93 -3.04
N GLU A 147 30.23 25.88 -3.74
CA GLU A 147 29.01 26.65 -3.44
C GLU A 147 28.21 26.02 -2.28
N GLY A 148 28.64 24.88 -1.74
CA GLY A 148 27.95 24.16 -0.66
C GLY A 148 26.71 23.39 -1.12
N ARG A 149 26.56 23.15 -2.43
CA ARG A 149 25.42 22.38 -2.96
C ARG A 149 25.62 20.89 -2.71
N LEU A 150 24.64 20.25 -2.09
CA LEU A 150 24.61 18.80 -1.90
C LEU A 150 23.85 18.13 -3.06
N PRO A 151 24.48 17.20 -3.80
CA PRO A 151 23.82 16.58 -4.95
C PRO A 151 22.78 15.55 -4.52
N ALA A 152 21.66 15.50 -5.24
CA ALA A 152 20.81 14.33 -5.29
C ALA A 152 21.38 13.31 -6.29
N ILE A 153 21.04 12.04 -6.20
CA ILE A 153 21.41 11.03 -7.20
C ILE A 153 20.21 10.71 -8.08
N ARG A 154 20.40 10.82 -9.40
CA ARG A 154 19.39 10.47 -10.41
C ARG A 154 19.76 9.18 -11.12
N PHE A 155 18.75 8.40 -11.48
CA PHE A 155 18.90 7.26 -12.38
C PHE A 155 19.10 7.75 -13.82
N ARG A 156 20.09 7.20 -14.53
CA ARG A 156 20.38 7.53 -15.92
C ARG A 156 19.49 6.69 -16.84
N GLN A 157 18.52 7.33 -17.49
CA GLN A 157 17.71 6.72 -18.55
C GLN A 157 18.54 6.47 -19.80
N LYS A 158 18.39 5.28 -20.39
CA LYS A 158 18.82 5.02 -21.76
C LYS A 158 17.83 5.70 -22.69
N MET A 159 18.31 6.58 -23.56
CA MET A 159 17.49 7.28 -24.56
C MET A 159 17.71 6.62 -25.92
N ASP A 160 17.34 5.34 -26.01
CA ASP A 160 17.55 4.48 -27.18
C ASP A 160 16.22 3.95 -27.76
N GLY A 161 15.08 4.46 -27.28
CA GLY A 161 13.75 4.01 -27.70
C GLY A 161 13.38 2.59 -27.23
N GLU A 162 14.12 2.00 -26.29
CA GLU A 162 13.77 0.70 -25.70
C GLU A 162 12.35 0.72 -25.11
N VAL A 163 11.58 -0.35 -25.33
CA VAL A 163 10.24 -0.50 -24.76
C VAL A 163 10.33 -1.30 -23.47
N ILE A 164 10.07 -0.64 -22.34
CA ILE A 164 9.92 -1.27 -21.04
C ILE A 164 8.46 -1.68 -20.87
N GLY A 165 8.21 -2.98 -21.08
CA GLY A 165 6.93 -3.61 -20.82
C GLY A 165 6.85 -4.25 -19.43
N PHE A 166 5.67 -4.17 -18.81
CA PHE A 166 5.25 -5.07 -17.72
C PHE A 166 3.79 -5.49 -17.91
N GLU A 167 3.45 -6.66 -17.39
CA GLU A 167 2.08 -7.17 -17.40
C GLU A 167 1.46 -6.95 -16.02
N ASP A 168 0.39 -6.16 -15.98
CA ASP A 168 -0.46 -6.06 -14.80
C ASP A 168 -1.49 -7.19 -14.83
N ALA A 169 -1.60 -7.94 -13.74
CA ALA A 169 -2.48 -9.10 -13.68
C ALA A 169 -3.98 -8.75 -13.80
N LEU A 170 -4.37 -7.51 -13.51
CA LEU A 170 -5.76 -7.04 -13.58
C LEU A 170 -6.04 -6.22 -14.84
N ARG A 171 -5.03 -5.55 -15.38
CA ARG A 171 -5.18 -4.54 -16.45
C ARG A 171 -4.48 -4.92 -17.76
N GLY A 172 -3.73 -6.02 -17.76
CA GLY A 172 -3.02 -6.51 -18.93
C GLY A 172 -1.70 -5.77 -19.21
N PRO A 173 -1.24 -5.79 -20.48
CA PRO A 173 0.09 -5.31 -20.82
C PRO A 173 0.16 -3.78 -20.81
N TYR A 174 1.22 -3.25 -20.18
CA TYR A 174 1.63 -1.86 -20.29
C TYR A 174 3.02 -1.79 -20.90
N ASN A 175 3.18 -0.89 -21.87
CA ASN A 175 4.44 -0.64 -22.55
C ASN A 175 4.78 0.84 -22.45
N PHE A 176 6.04 1.14 -22.15
CA PHE A 176 6.55 2.50 -22.07
C PHE A 176 7.85 2.59 -22.86
N VAL A 177 7.99 3.63 -23.67
CA VAL A 177 9.26 3.91 -24.34
C VAL A 177 10.19 4.59 -23.33
N THR A 178 11.45 4.19 -23.27
CA THR A 178 12.43 4.79 -22.35
C THR A 178 12.57 6.29 -22.56
N ASP A 179 12.45 6.76 -23.81
CA ASP A 179 12.46 8.17 -24.18
C ASP A 179 11.31 8.96 -23.53
N ASP A 180 10.25 8.29 -23.06
CA ASP A 180 9.16 8.91 -22.32
C ASP A 180 9.43 9.08 -20.82
N LEU A 181 10.45 8.42 -20.31
CA LEU A 181 10.86 8.47 -18.92
C LEU A 181 12.00 9.47 -18.76
N ASP A 182 11.93 10.27 -17.70
CA ASP A 182 12.98 11.19 -17.32
C ASP A 182 13.95 10.55 -16.31
N ASP A 183 15.14 11.15 -16.18
CA ASP A 183 16.11 10.78 -15.16
C ASP A 183 15.56 11.13 -13.78
N PHE A 184 14.95 10.14 -13.11
CA PHE A 184 14.27 10.33 -11.83
C PHE A 184 15.23 10.20 -10.65
N ILE A 185 14.88 10.83 -9.53
CA ILE A 185 15.68 10.78 -8.30
C ILE A 185 15.59 9.38 -7.67
N ILE A 186 16.74 8.79 -7.36
CA ILE A 186 16.88 7.55 -6.58
C ILE A 186 17.41 7.80 -5.17
N GLN A 187 18.11 8.92 -4.95
CA GLN A 187 18.52 9.39 -3.63
C GLN A 187 18.44 10.91 -3.58
N ARG A 188 17.85 11.47 -2.52
CA ARG A 188 17.77 12.92 -2.28
C ARG A 188 19.10 13.44 -1.73
N SER A 189 19.29 14.75 -1.78
CA SER A 189 20.50 15.43 -1.27
C SER A 189 20.75 15.23 0.22
N ASP A 190 19.72 14.88 1.01
CA ASP A 190 19.85 14.53 2.43
C ASP A 190 20.27 13.05 2.65
N GLY A 191 20.54 12.31 1.57
CA GLY A 191 20.92 10.91 1.57
C GLY A 191 19.74 9.93 1.65
N THR A 192 18.50 10.40 1.82
CA THR A 192 17.32 9.54 1.84
C THR A 192 17.04 8.97 0.45
N VAL A 193 16.79 7.66 0.37
CA VAL A 193 16.44 7.03 -0.90
C VAL A 193 15.00 7.32 -1.30
N SER A 194 14.73 7.34 -2.60
CA SER A 194 13.38 7.57 -3.10
C SER A 194 12.50 6.34 -2.90
N PHE A 195 11.18 6.56 -2.84
CA PHE A 195 10.17 5.49 -2.80
C PHE A 195 10.37 4.49 -3.96
N LEU A 196 10.70 4.99 -5.16
CA LEU A 196 10.91 4.15 -6.34
C LEU A 196 12.01 3.11 -6.10
N LEU A 197 13.16 3.54 -5.58
CA LEU A 197 14.28 2.64 -5.30
C LEU A 197 14.01 1.75 -4.10
N ALA A 198 13.62 2.33 -2.96
CA ALA A 198 13.48 1.60 -1.71
C ALA A 198 12.41 0.51 -1.82
N SER A 199 11.22 0.86 -2.33
CA SER A 199 10.10 -0.09 -2.46
C SER A 199 10.44 -1.24 -3.42
N ALA A 200 11.07 -0.94 -4.56
CA ALA A 200 11.47 -1.96 -5.52
C ALA A 200 12.57 -2.89 -4.96
N LEU A 201 13.63 -2.32 -4.39
CA LEU A 201 14.74 -3.13 -3.85
C LEU A 201 14.27 -4.02 -2.71
N ASP A 202 13.44 -3.49 -1.80
CA ASP A 202 12.93 -4.27 -0.69
C ASP A 202 11.94 -5.35 -1.13
N ASP A 203 11.16 -5.11 -2.20
CA ASP A 203 10.32 -6.16 -2.80
C ASP A 203 11.20 -7.31 -3.33
N ALA A 204 12.32 -7.02 -3.99
CA ALA A 204 13.26 -8.04 -4.44
C ALA A 204 13.97 -8.77 -3.28
N ASP A 205 14.50 -8.03 -2.31
CA ASP A 205 15.25 -8.59 -1.18
C ASP A 205 14.36 -9.45 -0.27
N MET A 206 13.09 -9.05 -0.08
CA MET A 206 12.09 -9.82 0.66
C MET A 206 11.42 -10.90 -0.19
N LYS A 207 11.90 -11.10 -1.43
CA LYS A 207 11.43 -12.12 -2.37
C LYS A 207 9.93 -12.03 -2.64
N ILE A 208 9.38 -10.82 -2.67
CA ILE A 208 7.98 -10.59 -3.03
C ILE A 208 7.78 -11.06 -4.47
N THR A 209 6.77 -11.90 -4.67
CA THR A 209 6.41 -12.41 -6.00
C THR A 209 5.20 -11.69 -6.58
N HIS A 210 4.31 -11.18 -5.73
CA HIS A 210 3.09 -10.49 -6.14
C HIS A 210 2.92 -9.17 -5.36
N VAL A 211 2.91 -8.06 -6.10
CA VAL A 211 2.74 -6.70 -5.57
C VAL A 211 1.29 -6.26 -5.81
N VAL A 212 0.49 -6.29 -4.75
CA VAL A 212 -0.87 -5.74 -4.74
C VAL A 212 -0.84 -4.33 -4.16
N ARG A 213 -1.32 -3.33 -4.92
CA ARG A 213 -1.34 -1.91 -4.51
C ARG A 213 -2.39 -1.11 -5.29
N GLY A 214 -2.66 0.13 -4.87
CA GLY A 214 -3.56 1.03 -5.60
C GLY A 214 -3.01 1.46 -6.97
N GLU A 215 -3.92 1.78 -7.90
CA GLU A 215 -3.61 2.24 -9.26
C GLU A 215 -2.89 3.61 -9.31
N ASP A 216 -2.91 4.37 -8.22
CA ASP A 216 -2.11 5.59 -8.06
C ASP A 216 -0.60 5.33 -8.19
N HIS A 217 -0.16 4.10 -7.92
CA HIS A 217 1.22 3.67 -8.14
C HIS A 217 1.50 3.09 -9.53
N LEU A 218 0.51 3.00 -10.42
CA LEU A 218 0.68 2.38 -11.74
C LEU A 218 1.79 3.05 -12.55
N SER A 219 1.85 4.39 -12.52
CA SER A 219 2.86 5.21 -13.20
C SER A 219 4.29 5.06 -12.64
N ASN A 220 4.44 4.51 -11.44
CA ASN A 220 5.74 4.23 -10.82
C ASN A 220 6.33 2.89 -11.30
N THR A 221 5.46 1.94 -11.67
CA THR A 221 5.84 0.56 -12.02
C THR A 221 6.92 0.47 -13.10
N PRO A 222 6.87 1.22 -14.21
CA PRO A 222 7.88 1.13 -15.26
C PRO A 222 9.28 1.49 -14.73
N ARG A 223 9.36 2.53 -13.91
CA ARG A 223 10.60 2.96 -13.27
C ARG A 223 11.13 1.91 -12.29
N GLN A 224 10.25 1.27 -11.53
CA GLN A 224 10.62 0.20 -10.60
C GLN A 224 11.09 -1.06 -11.33
N VAL A 225 10.39 -1.47 -12.40
CA VAL A 225 10.79 -2.58 -13.27
C VAL A 225 12.16 -2.32 -13.87
N GLN A 226 12.40 -1.09 -14.35
CA GLN A 226 13.69 -0.70 -14.90
C GLN A 226 14.82 -0.77 -13.86
N LEU A 227 14.57 -0.25 -12.65
CA LEU A 227 15.53 -0.34 -11.54
C LEU A 227 15.88 -1.79 -11.23
N LEU A 228 14.88 -2.66 -11.10
CA LEU A 228 15.07 -4.08 -10.80
C LEU A 228 15.85 -4.79 -11.89
N ARG A 229 15.51 -4.58 -13.17
CA ARG A 229 16.25 -5.17 -14.29
C ARG A 229 17.70 -4.68 -14.33
N THR A 230 17.94 -3.39 -14.10
CA THR A 230 19.29 -2.81 -14.09
C THR A 230 20.13 -3.34 -12.93
N LEU A 231 19.51 -3.62 -11.79
CA LEU A 231 20.15 -4.21 -10.61
C LEU A 231 20.17 -5.75 -10.65
N GLU A 232 19.79 -6.37 -11.77
CA GLU A 232 19.70 -7.81 -11.95
C GLU A 232 18.88 -8.52 -10.84
N ARG A 233 17.75 -7.89 -10.48
CA ARG A 233 16.80 -8.37 -9.47
C ARG A 233 15.54 -8.92 -10.11
N SER A 234 14.89 -9.83 -9.39
CA SER A 234 13.59 -10.37 -9.78
C SER A 234 12.52 -9.30 -9.82
N VAL A 235 11.73 -9.27 -10.88
CA VAL A 235 10.56 -8.40 -11.02
C VAL A 235 9.32 -9.16 -10.55
N PRO A 236 8.56 -8.67 -9.56
CA PRO A 236 7.31 -9.31 -9.15
C PRO A 236 6.21 -9.10 -10.20
N GLN A 237 5.16 -9.92 -10.12
CA GLN A 237 3.91 -9.64 -10.82
C GLN A 237 3.18 -8.49 -10.11
N TYR A 238 2.62 -7.55 -10.87
CA TYR A 238 1.91 -6.39 -10.33
C TYR A 238 0.39 -6.53 -10.46
N TRP A 239 -0.32 -6.06 -9.45
CA TRP A 239 -1.77 -6.06 -9.32
C TRP A 239 -2.22 -4.66 -8.86
N HIS A 240 -2.69 -3.83 -9.78
CA HIS A 240 -3.14 -2.47 -9.48
C HIS A 240 -4.65 -2.38 -9.28
N LEU A 241 -5.06 -2.36 -8.01
CA LEU A 241 -6.45 -2.22 -7.58
C LEU A 241 -6.99 -0.83 -7.98
N GLY A 242 -8.21 -0.78 -8.52
CA GLY A 242 -8.92 0.48 -8.78
C GLY A 242 -9.12 1.28 -7.49
N LEU A 243 -9.16 2.61 -7.58
CA LEU A 243 -9.33 3.46 -6.40
C LEU A 243 -10.65 3.19 -5.66
N LEU A 244 -10.62 3.35 -4.33
CA LEU A 244 -11.84 3.39 -3.53
C LEU A 244 -12.39 4.82 -3.58
N MET A 245 -13.65 4.94 -3.96
CA MET A 245 -14.34 6.20 -4.20
C MET A 245 -15.37 6.45 -3.10
N GLY A 246 -15.61 7.71 -2.77
CA GLY A 246 -16.76 8.09 -1.96
C GLY A 246 -18.06 8.05 -2.77
N PRO A 247 -19.23 8.21 -2.11
CA PRO A 247 -20.52 8.32 -2.78
C PRO A 247 -20.58 9.45 -3.83
N ASP A 248 -19.72 10.45 -3.70
CA ASP A 248 -19.57 11.59 -4.60
C ASP A 248 -18.69 11.31 -5.83
N GLN A 249 -18.28 10.05 -6.06
CA GLN A 249 -17.41 9.63 -7.15
C GLN A 249 -16.03 10.31 -7.14
N LYS A 250 -15.59 10.81 -5.99
CA LYS A 250 -14.22 11.28 -5.80
C LYS A 250 -13.40 10.26 -5.01
N PRO A 251 -12.06 10.27 -5.13
CA PRO A 251 -11.22 9.43 -4.30
C PRO A 251 -11.59 9.60 -2.83
N LEU A 252 -11.82 8.47 -2.16
CA LEU A 252 -12.20 8.45 -0.76
C LEU A 252 -11.09 9.12 0.05
N SER A 253 -11.41 10.25 0.68
CA SER A 253 -10.45 11.07 1.41
C SER A 253 -11.02 11.52 2.74
N LYS A 254 -10.14 11.85 3.71
CA LYS A 254 -10.55 12.38 5.01
C LYS A 254 -11.43 13.65 4.90
N ARG A 255 -11.29 14.44 3.83
CA ARG A 255 -12.11 15.64 3.60
C ARG A 255 -13.57 15.33 3.27
N HIS A 256 -13.86 14.09 2.87
CA HIS A 256 -15.21 13.59 2.61
C HIS A 256 -15.70 12.67 3.76
N GLY A 257 -15.07 12.73 4.94
CA GLY A 257 -15.51 11.93 6.10
C GLY A 257 -15.10 10.45 6.04
N SER A 258 -14.10 10.08 5.23
CA SER A 258 -13.70 8.67 5.12
C SER A 258 -13.23 8.10 6.46
N ALA A 259 -13.98 7.14 6.99
CA ALA A 259 -13.62 6.42 8.20
C ALA A 259 -12.27 5.71 8.06
N THR A 260 -11.48 5.71 9.11
CA THR A 260 -10.35 4.80 9.29
C THR A 260 -10.85 3.47 9.84
N VAL A 261 -10.01 2.44 9.84
CA VAL A 261 -10.36 1.16 10.47
C VAL A 261 -10.63 1.36 11.97
N ALA A 262 -9.85 2.21 12.63
CA ALA A 262 -10.07 2.61 14.01
C ALA A 262 -11.44 3.29 14.21
N ASP A 263 -11.83 4.22 13.33
CA ASP A 263 -13.15 4.87 13.43
C ASP A 263 -14.31 3.87 13.32
N LEU A 264 -14.21 2.87 12.44
CA LEU A 264 -15.22 1.81 12.33
C LEU A 264 -15.26 0.92 13.59
N ARG A 265 -14.09 0.59 14.15
CA ARG A 265 -13.98 -0.16 15.40
C ARG A 265 -14.62 0.59 16.57
N GLU A 266 -14.35 1.90 16.68
CA GLU A 266 -14.91 2.78 17.70
C GLU A 266 -16.42 2.99 17.52
N ALA A 267 -16.90 3.03 16.28
CA ALA A 267 -18.33 3.10 15.96
C ALA A 267 -19.10 1.80 16.29
N GLY A 268 -18.40 0.72 16.66
CA GLY A 268 -19.02 -0.53 17.11
C GLY A 268 -19.28 -1.55 16.00
N TYR A 269 -18.74 -1.34 14.80
CA TYR A 269 -18.78 -2.37 13.76
C TYR A 269 -17.96 -3.61 14.16
N GLU A 270 -18.36 -4.76 13.66
CA GLU A 270 -17.63 -6.01 13.82
C GLU A 270 -16.61 -6.20 12.68
N PRO A 271 -15.40 -6.72 12.96
CA PRO A 271 -14.35 -6.85 11.96
C PRO A 271 -14.76 -7.75 10.79
N GLU A 272 -15.59 -8.77 11.04
CA GLU A 272 -16.14 -9.65 10.01
C GLU A 272 -16.98 -8.88 8.98
N ALA A 273 -17.77 -7.90 9.43
CA ALA A 273 -18.57 -7.05 8.55
C ALA A 273 -17.70 -6.14 7.69
N VAL A 274 -16.67 -5.53 8.30
CA VAL A 274 -15.70 -4.69 7.58
C VAL A 274 -14.96 -5.49 6.53
N VAL A 275 -14.50 -6.71 6.86
CA VAL A 275 -13.83 -7.62 5.91
C VAL A 275 -14.76 -8.01 4.76
N SER A 276 -16.02 -8.36 5.03
CA SER A 276 -17.04 -8.65 4.01
C SER A 276 -17.26 -7.47 3.07
N CYS A 277 -17.46 -6.27 3.62
CA CYS A 277 -17.66 -5.06 2.84
C CYS A 277 -16.43 -4.76 1.96
N LEU A 278 -15.21 -4.77 2.54
CA LEU A 278 -13.97 -4.51 1.80
C LEU A 278 -13.71 -5.54 0.70
N ALA A 279 -14.02 -6.82 0.91
CA ALA A 279 -13.87 -7.87 -0.10
C ALA A 279 -14.76 -7.62 -1.32
N ARG A 280 -15.99 -7.12 -1.10
CA ARG A 280 -16.96 -6.78 -2.16
C ARG A 280 -16.52 -5.58 -3.00
N MET A 281 -15.62 -4.75 -2.50
CA MET A 281 -15.04 -3.63 -3.23
C MET A 281 -14.01 -4.12 -4.24
N GLY A 282 -14.47 -4.66 -5.35
CA GLY A 282 -13.63 -5.09 -6.47
C GLY A 282 -13.43 -6.59 -6.58
N TRP A 283 -14.12 -7.41 -5.77
CA TRP A 283 -14.26 -8.85 -5.98
C TRP A 283 -15.68 -9.27 -5.60
N ASN A 284 -16.16 -10.40 -6.11
CA ASN A 284 -17.47 -10.94 -5.78
C ASN A 284 -17.31 -12.14 -4.83
N PRO A 285 -17.21 -11.93 -3.51
CA PRO A 285 -17.19 -13.02 -2.54
C PRO A 285 -18.53 -13.77 -2.52
N PRO A 286 -18.57 -14.99 -1.93
CA PRO A 286 -19.82 -15.67 -1.64
C PRO A 286 -20.82 -14.75 -0.92
N GLU A 287 -22.07 -14.72 -1.41
CA GLU A 287 -23.10 -13.83 -0.85
C GLU A 287 -23.43 -14.20 0.58
N GLU A 288 -23.66 -15.49 0.82
CA GLU A 288 -23.86 -16.05 2.14
C GLU A 288 -22.55 -16.65 2.67
N TRP A 289 -22.23 -16.31 3.91
CA TRP A 289 -21.10 -16.86 4.63
C TRP A 289 -21.50 -17.13 6.09
N SER A 290 -20.93 -18.19 6.64
CA SER A 290 -21.10 -18.60 8.04
C SER A 290 -19.74 -18.70 8.72
N GLY A 291 -19.69 -18.30 9.99
CA GLY A 291 -18.42 -18.24 10.73
C GLY A 291 -17.54 -17.07 10.29
N ASN A 292 -16.22 -17.27 10.27
CA ASN A 292 -15.26 -16.21 9.97
C ASN A 292 -15.16 -15.97 8.43
N PRO A 293 -15.53 -14.78 7.93
CA PRO A 293 -15.49 -14.49 6.49
C PRO A 293 -14.07 -14.56 5.93
N MET A 294 -13.03 -14.26 6.72
CA MET A 294 -11.65 -14.36 6.28
C MET A 294 -11.29 -15.78 5.82
N ASP A 295 -11.73 -16.80 6.57
CA ASP A 295 -11.46 -18.21 6.23
C ASP A 295 -12.28 -18.68 5.03
N VAL A 296 -13.53 -18.21 4.92
CA VAL A 296 -14.41 -18.49 3.78
C VAL A 296 -13.84 -17.87 2.50
N PHE A 297 -13.46 -16.60 2.56
CA PHE A 297 -12.93 -15.87 1.43
C PHE A 297 -11.55 -16.39 1.02
N ALA A 298 -10.67 -16.73 1.96
CA ALA A 298 -9.38 -17.33 1.64
C ALA A 298 -9.51 -18.63 0.82
N LYS A 299 -10.57 -19.42 1.04
CA LYS A 299 -10.85 -20.65 0.26
C LYS A 299 -11.49 -20.36 -1.09
N ALA A 300 -12.31 -19.31 -1.17
CA ALA A 300 -13.05 -18.95 -2.38
C ALA A 300 -12.31 -17.96 -3.29
N PHE A 301 -11.23 -17.34 -2.80
CA PHE A 301 -10.56 -16.24 -3.48
C PHE A 301 -10.03 -16.68 -4.84
N ASP A 302 -10.58 -16.05 -5.87
CA ASP A 302 -10.10 -16.18 -7.24
C ASP A 302 -9.55 -14.82 -7.68
N ALA A 303 -8.24 -14.80 -7.91
CA ALA A 303 -7.54 -13.62 -8.30
C ALA A 303 -7.99 -13.13 -9.70
N GLN A 304 -8.45 -14.02 -10.58
CA GLN A 304 -8.99 -13.62 -11.90
C GLN A 304 -10.34 -12.90 -11.80
N GLY A 305 -11.07 -13.09 -10.69
CA GLY A 305 -12.36 -12.44 -10.44
C GLY A 305 -12.27 -11.00 -9.92
N ILE A 306 -11.06 -10.46 -9.76
CA ILE A 306 -10.85 -9.10 -9.25
C ILE A 306 -11.09 -8.08 -10.38
N SER A 307 -11.97 -7.12 -10.13
CA SER A 307 -12.23 -6.01 -11.06
C SER A 307 -11.18 -4.91 -10.91
N PRO A 308 -10.58 -4.42 -12.01
CA PRO A 308 -9.70 -3.24 -11.98
C PRO A 308 -10.46 -1.92 -11.85
N ALA A 309 -11.80 -1.92 -11.96
CA ALA A 309 -12.59 -0.70 -11.91
C ALA A 309 -12.56 -0.05 -10.51
N PRO A 310 -12.69 1.30 -10.43
CA PRO A 310 -12.93 1.97 -9.16
C PRO A 310 -14.16 1.40 -8.46
N SER A 311 -14.10 1.30 -7.14
CA SER A 311 -15.21 0.80 -6.32
C SER A 311 -15.70 1.90 -5.40
N VAL A 312 -17.01 2.06 -5.27
CA VAL A 312 -17.61 3.06 -4.39
C VAL A 312 -17.82 2.42 -3.01
N TRP A 313 -17.36 3.08 -1.96
CA TRP A 313 -17.62 2.67 -0.59
C TRP A 313 -19.13 2.66 -0.30
N ASP A 314 -19.64 1.53 0.21
CA ASP A 314 -21.06 1.29 0.44
C ASP A 314 -21.33 1.10 1.94
N GLU A 315 -21.71 2.20 2.61
CA GLU A 315 -22.07 2.19 4.03
C GLU A 315 -23.31 1.35 4.31
N ALA A 316 -24.31 1.37 3.43
CA ALA A 316 -25.51 0.56 3.59
C ALA A 316 -25.18 -0.94 3.53
N ARG A 317 -24.21 -1.33 2.68
CA ARG A 317 -23.71 -2.71 2.67
C ARG A 317 -22.95 -3.05 3.94
N LEU A 318 -22.14 -2.14 4.47
CA LEU A 318 -21.47 -2.35 5.75
C LEU A 318 -22.49 -2.59 6.88
N ASP A 319 -23.53 -1.76 6.98
CA ASP A 319 -24.60 -1.91 7.98
C ASP A 319 -25.32 -3.24 7.84
N HIS A 320 -25.65 -3.62 6.61
CA HIS A 320 -26.27 -4.92 6.31
C HIS A 320 -25.40 -6.10 6.78
N ASP A 321 -24.11 -6.09 6.42
CA ASP A 321 -23.18 -7.16 6.79
C ASP A 321 -22.93 -7.18 8.32
N ASN A 322 -22.94 -6.02 8.98
CA ASN A 322 -22.83 -5.91 10.44
C ASN A 322 -24.05 -6.48 11.15
N ALA A 323 -25.26 -6.16 10.68
CA ALA A 323 -26.48 -6.77 11.19
C ALA A 323 -26.46 -8.29 11.02
N HIS A 324 -25.93 -8.81 9.91
CA HIS A 324 -25.74 -10.25 9.72
C HIS A 324 -24.82 -10.89 10.76
N VAL A 325 -23.68 -10.26 11.06
CA VAL A 325 -22.75 -10.72 12.12
C VAL A 325 -23.46 -10.77 13.47
N LEU A 326 -24.09 -9.68 13.88
CA LEU A 326 -24.74 -9.58 15.20
C LEU A 326 -25.84 -10.63 15.40
N ARG A 327 -26.61 -10.94 14.34
CA ARG A 327 -27.66 -11.97 14.38
C ARG A 327 -27.11 -13.38 14.54
N THR A 328 -26.00 -13.68 13.88
CA THR A 328 -25.39 -15.01 13.87
C THR A 328 -24.40 -15.22 15.00
N MET A 329 -24.05 -14.15 15.72
CA MET A 329 -23.15 -14.18 16.87
C MET A 329 -23.74 -15.02 18.03
N PRO A 330 -22.92 -15.91 18.65
CA PRO A 330 -23.31 -16.58 19.88
C PRO A 330 -23.71 -15.58 20.96
N THR A 331 -24.77 -15.91 21.70
CA THR A 331 -25.39 -15.00 22.68
C THR A 331 -24.44 -14.55 23.75
N ASP A 332 -23.61 -15.46 24.26
CA ASP A 332 -22.60 -15.12 25.27
C ASP A 332 -21.61 -14.06 24.75
N ARG A 333 -21.21 -14.14 23.47
CA ARG A 333 -20.34 -13.14 22.83
C ARG A 333 -21.06 -11.80 22.64
N LEU A 334 -22.34 -11.82 22.25
CA LEU A 334 -23.13 -10.61 22.11
C LEU A 334 -23.34 -9.91 23.48
N VAL A 335 -23.56 -10.68 24.54
CA VAL A 335 -23.63 -10.19 25.93
C VAL A 335 -22.32 -9.54 26.36
N GLU A 336 -21.17 -10.19 26.10
CA GLU A 336 -19.85 -9.60 26.34
C GLU A 336 -19.70 -8.26 25.60
N ARG A 337 -20.07 -8.23 24.31
CA ARG A 337 -19.95 -7.04 23.48
C ARG A 337 -20.78 -5.86 24.00
N ILE A 338 -22.04 -6.11 24.36
CA ILE A 338 -22.90 -5.07 24.89
C ILE A 338 -22.43 -4.65 26.29
N ARG A 339 -21.85 -5.55 27.10
CA ARG A 339 -21.23 -5.18 28.38
C ARG A 339 -20.05 -4.23 28.20
N ASP A 340 -19.22 -4.44 27.19
CA ASP A 340 -18.11 -3.53 26.89
C ASP A 340 -18.60 -2.14 26.48
N LEU A 341 -19.70 -2.07 25.71
CA LEU A 341 -20.32 -0.80 25.29
C LEU A 341 -21.13 -0.12 26.42
N LEU A 342 -21.75 -0.92 27.29
CA LEU A 342 -22.63 -0.48 28.37
C LEU A 342 -22.16 -1.11 29.71
N PRO A 343 -21.00 -0.70 30.25
CA PRO A 343 -20.38 -1.34 31.42
C PRO A 343 -21.20 -1.22 32.71
N LYS A 344 -22.22 -0.34 32.72
CA LYS A 344 -23.13 -0.13 33.85
C LYS A 344 -24.37 -1.03 33.80
N LEU A 345 -24.58 -1.80 32.73
CA LEU A 345 -25.74 -2.67 32.59
C LEU A 345 -25.52 -3.97 33.38
N THR A 346 -26.47 -4.33 34.24
CA THR A 346 -26.45 -5.61 34.97
C THR A 346 -27.11 -6.68 34.11
N TRP A 347 -26.42 -7.79 33.87
CA TRP A 347 -26.91 -8.89 33.02
C TRP A 347 -27.47 -10.03 33.86
N THR A 348 -28.80 -10.15 33.93
CA THR A 348 -29.49 -11.30 34.50
C THR A 348 -29.92 -12.27 33.40
N GLU A 349 -30.47 -13.42 33.79
CA GLU A 349 -31.04 -14.42 32.88
C GLU A 349 -32.15 -13.82 32.00
N ARG A 350 -32.93 -12.89 32.56
CA ARG A 350 -33.99 -12.18 31.83
C ARG A 350 -33.46 -11.29 30.70
N GLU A 351 -32.34 -10.58 30.90
CA GLU A 351 -31.72 -9.78 29.82
C GLU A 351 -31.13 -10.69 28.74
N ARG A 352 -30.64 -11.88 29.09
CA ARG A 352 -30.16 -12.86 28.10
C ARG A 352 -31.32 -13.39 27.25
N ASP A 353 -32.43 -13.78 27.88
CA ASP A 353 -33.61 -14.25 27.17
C ASP A 353 -34.23 -13.16 26.28
N ALA A 354 -34.27 -11.92 26.78
CA ALA A 354 -34.71 -10.77 26.00
C ALA A 354 -33.79 -10.52 24.79
N LEU A 355 -32.47 -10.65 24.96
CA LEU A 355 -31.51 -10.49 23.87
C LEU A 355 -31.71 -11.54 22.79
N GLU A 356 -31.89 -12.81 23.17
CA GLU A 356 -32.21 -13.89 22.22
C GLU A 356 -33.51 -13.62 21.47
N ALA A 357 -34.53 -13.14 22.19
CA ALA A 357 -35.83 -12.82 21.59
C ALA A 357 -35.75 -11.68 20.56
N ILE A 358 -34.86 -10.69 20.76
CA ILE A 358 -34.72 -9.54 19.84
C ILE A 358 -33.71 -9.77 18.71
N LYS A 359 -32.86 -10.81 18.76
CA LYS A 359 -31.91 -11.11 17.68
C LYS A 359 -32.56 -11.16 16.28
N PRO A 360 -33.74 -11.78 16.09
CA PRO A 360 -34.43 -11.73 14.80
C PRO A 360 -34.85 -10.31 14.37
N GLU A 361 -35.11 -9.42 15.32
CA GLU A 361 -35.57 -8.03 15.11
C GLU A 361 -34.43 -7.05 14.81
N LEU A 362 -33.18 -7.41 15.12
CA LEU A 362 -31.97 -6.69 14.67
C LEU A 362 -31.82 -6.63 13.14
N LYS A 363 -32.78 -7.16 12.36
CA LYS A 363 -32.89 -7.00 10.91
C LYS A 363 -33.29 -5.59 10.46
N ASN A 364 -34.01 -4.84 11.30
CA ASN A 364 -34.73 -3.62 10.90
C ASN A 364 -34.22 -2.36 11.62
N ARG A 365 -33.13 -2.46 12.37
CA ARG A 365 -32.48 -1.37 13.13
C ARG A 365 -30.98 -1.48 12.91
#